data_AF-A0A1M2VLD1-F1
#
_entry.id   AF-A0A1M2VLD1-F1
#
_cell.length_a   1.000
_cell.length_b   1.000
_cell.length_c   1.000
_cell.angle_alpha   90.00
_cell.angle_beta   90.00
_cell.angle_gamma   90.00
#
_symmetry.space_group_name_H-M   'P 1'
#
loop_
_entity.id
_entity.type
_entity.pdbx_description
1 polymer ?
#
loop_
_entity_poly.entity_id
_entity_poly.type
_entity_poly.pdbx_seq_one_letter_code
_entity_poly.pdbx_strand_id
1 'polypeptide(L)'
;MRVVQQNATELGPALEDLYIRLDSVDPDTDDPCNILAQPCPRLTYVVLEHIPLECVSAPMPALRQLSLILERSGYSSTRIEYPFKRFMSMIVASPIRWLTMRLAAFSLDSTDDLFQATPVLIELPELRGLEFDLVDATSINLFLQSTSLPSLSYVSANSAEDMQWLTHIALSPGRFPSLRLLDLRNFNFNGVGLAPFVRALHHLPHLTGLGLASPASGVVGSRLFEVLAAGPDTMGGWLLPRLEALCFQSCADISGHEILRVVDARRGAAAADMAKISYLRLIQCYSVDPEALERLKALVVAVRSI
;
A
#
# COMPACT_ATOMS: atom_id res chain seq x y z
N MET A 1 10.63 29.73 4.69
CA MET A 1 11.63 28.63 4.85
C MET A 1 12.96 29.05 5.48
N ARG A 2 13.64 30.13 5.03
CA ARG A 2 14.95 30.55 5.59
C ARG A 2 14.99 30.77 7.11
N VAL A 3 13.93 31.32 7.71
CA VAL A 3 13.84 31.49 9.18
C VAL A 3 13.82 30.15 9.92
N VAL A 4 13.12 29.15 9.38
CA VAL A 4 13.10 27.80 9.97
C VAL A 4 14.49 27.20 9.91
N GLN A 5 15.17 27.29 8.76
CA GLN A 5 16.55 26.80 8.61
C GLN A 5 17.52 27.45 9.60
N GLN A 6 17.45 28.78 9.80
CA GLN A 6 18.31 29.49 10.75
C GLN A 6 18.13 29.02 12.19
N ASN A 7 16.92 28.59 12.56
CA ASN A 7 16.60 28.10 13.90
C ASN A 7 16.68 26.56 14.03
N ALA A 8 16.87 25.85 12.92
CA ALA A 8 16.90 24.38 12.87
C ALA A 8 18.32 23.80 12.80
N THR A 9 19.35 24.66 12.72
CA THR A 9 20.75 24.25 12.49
C THR A 9 21.31 23.29 13.54
N GLU A 10 20.79 23.32 14.77
CA GLU A 10 21.24 22.47 15.89
C GLU A 10 20.26 21.35 16.26
N LEU A 11 19.13 21.22 15.56
CA LEU A 11 18.10 20.22 15.90
C LEU A 11 18.56 18.78 15.60
N GLY A 12 19.40 18.59 14.57
CA GLY A 12 19.69 17.29 13.98
C GLY A 12 20.12 16.17 14.93
N PRO A 13 21.13 16.36 15.81
CA PRO A 13 21.69 15.29 16.63
C PRO A 13 20.70 14.64 17.61
N ALA A 14 19.72 15.41 18.10
CA ALA A 14 18.75 14.96 19.10
C ALA A 14 17.36 14.69 18.51
N LEU A 15 17.13 15.03 17.24
CA LEU A 15 15.83 14.87 16.59
C LEU A 15 15.48 13.39 16.42
N GLU A 16 14.34 12.98 16.97
CA GLU A 16 13.83 11.60 16.91
C GLU A 16 12.67 11.47 15.92
N ASP A 17 11.82 12.50 15.87
CA ASP A 17 10.64 12.59 15.02
C ASP A 17 10.61 13.95 14.31
N LEU A 18 10.21 13.94 13.05
CA LEU A 18 10.09 15.16 12.26
C LEU A 18 8.80 15.16 11.45
N TYR A 19 7.96 16.15 11.72
CA TYR A 19 6.79 16.47 10.91
C TYR A 19 6.95 17.88 10.38
N ILE A 20 6.93 18.03 9.06
CA ILE A 20 6.98 19.36 8.44
C ILE A 20 5.93 19.40 7.33
N ARG A 21 5.19 20.51 7.32
CA ARG A 21 4.17 20.84 6.32
C ARG A 21 4.43 22.23 5.77
N LEU A 22 4.30 22.41 4.46
CA LEU A 22 4.36 23.71 3.81
C LEU A 22 3.02 24.04 3.14
N ASP A 23 2.31 25.05 3.65
CA ASP A 23 0.97 25.40 3.16
C ASP A 23 0.96 26.19 1.83
N SER A 24 2.12 26.65 1.37
CA SER A 24 2.25 27.31 0.06
C SER A 24 3.71 27.29 -0.39
N VAL A 25 4.05 26.38 -1.31
CA VAL A 25 5.28 26.52 -2.10
C VAL A 25 4.83 27.08 -3.44
N ASP A 26 5.13 28.34 -3.68
CA ASP A 26 5.11 28.85 -5.05
C ASP A 26 6.38 28.30 -5.72
N PRO A 27 6.25 27.29 -6.60
CA PRO A 27 7.38 26.51 -7.10
C PRO A 27 8.38 27.36 -7.89
N ASP A 28 7.97 28.56 -8.33
CA ASP A 28 8.74 29.46 -9.17
C ASP A 28 9.52 30.52 -8.38
N THR A 29 9.27 30.71 -7.08
CA THR A 29 9.84 31.83 -6.31
C THR A 29 10.73 31.47 -5.12
N ASP A 30 10.69 30.24 -4.61
CA ASP A 30 11.46 29.85 -3.42
C ASP A 30 12.63 28.89 -3.74
N ASP A 31 13.86 29.34 -3.50
CA ASP A 31 15.05 28.48 -3.48
C ASP A 31 14.83 27.30 -2.50
N PRO A 32 15.08 26.04 -2.91
CA PRO A 32 14.94 24.89 -2.02
C PRO A 32 15.85 25.05 -0.80
N CYS A 33 15.22 25.22 0.36
CA CYS A 33 15.90 25.49 1.61
C CYS A 33 16.13 24.18 2.36
N ASN A 34 17.39 23.79 2.56
CA ASN A 34 17.73 22.58 3.31
C ASN A 34 17.47 22.80 4.81
N ILE A 35 16.42 22.18 5.35
CA ILE A 35 16.02 22.31 6.77
C ILE A 35 16.94 21.46 7.64
N LEU A 36 17.24 20.24 7.19
CA LEU A 36 18.17 19.35 7.87
C LEU A 36 19.56 19.50 7.25
N ALA A 37 20.33 20.45 7.79
CA ALA A 37 21.70 20.69 7.33
C ALA A 37 22.73 19.74 7.97
N GLN A 38 22.41 19.15 9.12
CA GLN A 38 23.29 18.25 9.88
C GLN A 38 22.75 16.82 9.89
N PRO A 39 23.62 15.79 10.00
CA PRO A 39 23.19 14.40 10.18
C PRO A 39 22.23 14.26 11.37
N CYS A 40 21.19 13.46 11.18
CA CYS A 40 20.17 13.19 12.19
C CYS A 40 20.21 11.71 12.62
N PRO A 41 21.18 11.32 13.47
CA PRO A 41 21.45 9.91 13.79
C PRO A 41 20.38 9.25 14.65
N ARG A 42 19.47 10.02 15.27
CA ARG A 42 18.39 9.52 16.11
C ARG A 42 17.02 9.60 15.45
N LEU A 43 16.92 10.21 14.27
CA LEU A 43 15.67 10.45 13.58
C LEU A 43 15.12 9.13 13.04
N THR A 44 13.99 8.68 13.58
CA THR A 44 13.36 7.40 13.24
C THR A 44 12.10 7.55 12.41
N TYR A 45 11.44 8.70 12.48
CA TYR A 45 10.16 8.96 11.83
C TYR A 45 10.17 10.33 11.14
N VAL A 46 9.82 10.35 9.85
CA VAL A 46 9.72 11.57 9.05
C VAL A 46 8.39 11.62 8.31
N VAL A 47 7.71 12.76 8.38
CA VAL A 47 6.55 13.10 7.54
C VAL A 47 6.84 14.41 6.83
N LEU A 48 6.73 14.37 5.51
CA LEU A 48 6.93 15.51 4.62
C LEU A 48 5.61 15.79 3.93
N GLU A 49 4.95 16.88 4.30
CA GLU A 49 3.74 17.36 3.63
C GLU A 49 4.07 18.55 2.74
N HIS A 50 3.91 18.40 1.42
CA HIS A 50 4.19 19.44 0.43
C HIS A 50 5.65 19.93 0.41
N ILE A 51 6.59 19.05 0.73
CA ILE A 51 8.00 19.40 0.82
C ILE A 51 8.80 18.66 -0.26
N PRO A 52 9.62 19.39 -1.05
CA PRO A 52 10.61 18.78 -1.91
C PRO A 52 11.64 17.96 -1.11
N LEU A 53 12.10 16.83 -1.64
CA LEU A 53 13.11 15.98 -0.97
C LEU A 53 14.44 16.71 -0.74
N GLU A 54 14.68 17.79 -1.49
CA GLU A 54 15.78 18.73 -1.35
C GLU A 54 15.92 19.28 0.07
N CYS A 55 14.79 19.48 0.75
CA CYS A 55 14.74 20.11 2.06
C CYS A 55 15.24 19.18 3.20
N VAL A 56 15.37 17.88 2.95
CA VAL A 56 15.75 16.86 3.95
C VAL A 56 16.89 15.97 3.45
N SER A 57 17.94 16.59 2.92
CA SER A 57 19.06 15.88 2.30
C SER A 57 20.12 15.34 3.28
N ALA A 58 20.00 15.62 4.59
CA ALA A 58 20.93 15.11 5.58
C ALA A 58 20.86 13.57 5.73
N PRO A 59 21.98 12.92 6.10
CA PRO A 59 21.97 11.51 6.46
C PRO A 59 21.08 11.21 7.67
N MET A 60 20.20 10.21 7.54
CA MET A 60 19.25 9.77 8.57
C MET A 60 19.38 8.25 8.82
N PRO A 61 20.52 7.76 9.35
CA PRO A 61 20.82 6.32 9.45
C PRO A 61 19.86 5.56 10.38
N ALA A 62 19.15 6.27 11.27
CA ALA A 62 18.13 5.70 12.14
C ALA A 62 16.72 5.70 11.53
N LEU A 63 16.50 6.26 10.34
CA LEU A 63 15.16 6.41 9.79
C LEU A 63 14.52 5.04 9.52
N ARG A 64 13.34 4.82 10.11
CA ARG A 64 12.57 3.57 9.99
C ARG A 64 11.23 3.81 9.30
N GLN A 65 10.68 5.02 9.36
CA GLN A 65 9.42 5.34 8.73
C GLN A 65 9.49 6.68 8.00
N LEU A 66 9.03 6.67 6.76
CA LEU A 66 8.95 7.84 5.90
C LEU A 66 7.54 7.97 5.32
N SER A 67 6.93 9.13 5.49
CA SER A 67 5.66 9.48 4.88
C SER A 67 5.82 10.69 3.97
N LEU A 68 5.54 10.51 2.67
CA LEU A 68 5.51 11.58 1.68
C LEU A 68 4.07 11.90 1.36
N ILE A 69 3.63 13.12 1.65
CA ILE A 69 2.25 13.55 1.47
C ILE A 69 2.26 14.78 0.58
N LEU A 70 1.70 14.65 -0.62
CA LEU A 70 1.34 15.79 -1.44
C LEU A 70 -0.16 15.99 -1.32
N GLU A 71 -0.66 17.23 -1.23
CA GLU A 71 -2.06 17.52 -1.53
C GLU A 71 -2.12 18.21 -2.90
N ARG A 72 -3.24 18.08 -3.61
CA ARG A 72 -3.47 18.87 -4.80
C ARG A 72 -3.58 20.32 -4.37
N SER A 73 -2.60 21.16 -4.70
CA SER A 73 -2.77 22.60 -4.57
C SER A 73 -3.98 22.98 -5.46
N GLY A 74 -4.95 23.70 -4.91
CA GLY A 74 -6.12 24.15 -5.69
C GLY A 74 -5.76 25.19 -6.76
N TYR A 75 -4.49 25.59 -6.84
CA TYR A 75 -4.03 26.78 -7.56
C TYR A 75 -3.07 26.46 -8.72
N SER A 76 -2.48 25.26 -8.80
CA SER A 76 -1.65 24.85 -9.93
C SER A 76 -2.01 23.45 -10.45
N SER A 77 -2.00 23.29 -11.78
CA SER A 77 -2.12 21.98 -12.43
C SER A 77 -0.81 21.17 -12.40
N THR A 78 0.27 21.77 -11.90
CA THR A 78 1.60 21.14 -11.81
C THR A 78 1.68 20.34 -10.51
N ARG A 79 1.62 19.01 -10.64
CA ARG A 79 1.88 18.09 -9.54
C ARG A 79 3.37 18.18 -9.19
N ILE A 80 3.71 18.32 -7.90
CA ILE A 80 5.10 18.19 -7.46
C ILE A 80 5.54 16.75 -7.72
N GLU A 81 6.61 16.58 -8.48
CA GLU A 81 7.19 15.29 -8.79
C GLU A 81 8.51 15.13 -8.05
N TYR A 82 8.73 13.94 -7.47
CA TYR A 82 9.97 13.60 -6.82
C TYR A 82 10.94 12.98 -7.83
N PRO A 83 12.18 13.49 -7.95
CA PRO A 83 13.20 12.82 -8.77
C PRO A 83 13.44 11.41 -8.25
N PHE A 84 13.17 10.40 -9.08
CA PHE A 84 13.15 9.00 -8.66
C PHE A 84 14.50 8.55 -8.10
N LYS A 85 15.61 8.85 -8.81
CA LYS A 85 16.98 8.56 -8.37
C LYS A 85 17.29 9.08 -6.97
N ARG A 86 16.86 10.31 -6.68
CA ARG A 86 17.09 10.98 -5.41
C ARG A 86 16.27 10.33 -4.30
N PHE A 87 15.00 10.08 -4.57
CA PHE A 87 14.12 9.36 -3.68
C PHE A 87 14.70 7.98 -3.31
N MET A 88 15.12 7.22 -4.32
CA MET A 88 15.75 5.91 -4.12
C MET A 88 17.03 5.99 -3.30
N SER A 89 17.89 6.98 -3.56
CA SER A 89 19.13 7.18 -2.80
C SER A 89 18.86 7.42 -1.31
N MET A 90 17.83 8.21 -0.99
CA MET A 90 17.47 8.50 0.40
C MET A 90 16.96 7.26 1.14
N ILE A 91 16.07 6.48 0.51
CA ILE A 91 15.51 5.27 1.14
C ILE A 91 16.51 4.12 1.21
N VAL A 92 17.53 4.08 0.34
CA VAL A 92 18.63 3.09 0.42
C VAL A 92 19.61 3.46 1.53
N ALA A 93 19.87 4.77 1.73
CA ALA A 93 20.76 5.25 2.78
C ALA A 93 20.22 5.02 4.20
N SER A 94 18.95 4.62 4.33
CA SER A 94 18.26 4.43 5.61
C SER A 94 17.57 3.07 5.67
N PRO A 95 17.55 2.38 6.81
CA PRO A 95 16.87 1.08 6.93
C PRO A 95 15.36 1.26 7.13
N ILE A 96 14.70 1.83 6.13
CA ILE A 96 13.26 2.09 6.11
C ILE A 96 12.49 0.76 6.27
N ARG A 97 11.58 0.73 7.22
CA ARG A 97 10.65 -0.38 7.49
C ARG A 97 9.24 -0.11 7.01
N TRP A 98 8.83 1.17 7.00
CA TRP A 98 7.52 1.59 6.56
C TRP A 98 7.61 2.81 5.65
N LEU A 99 6.99 2.71 4.47
CA LEU A 99 6.95 3.79 3.50
C LEU A 99 5.50 4.08 3.14
N THR A 100 5.07 5.31 3.41
CA THR A 100 3.74 5.80 3.04
C THR A 100 3.91 6.90 2.00
N MET A 101 3.16 6.81 0.90
CA MET A 101 3.18 7.79 -0.17
C MET A 101 1.75 8.18 -0.51
N ARG A 102 1.45 9.47 -0.40
CA ARG A 102 0.13 10.03 -0.72
C ARG A 102 0.26 11.05 -1.85
N LEU A 103 -0.47 10.82 -2.95
CA LEU A 103 -0.44 11.63 -4.17
C LEU A 103 0.97 11.84 -4.77
N ALA A 104 1.97 11.07 -4.32
CA ALA A 104 3.35 11.13 -4.82
C ALA A 104 3.40 10.78 -6.32
N ALA A 105 4.19 11.54 -7.08
CA ALA A 105 4.56 11.22 -8.46
C ALA A 105 6.07 11.21 -8.58
N PHE A 106 6.60 10.40 -9.50
CA PHE A 106 8.03 10.32 -9.75
C PHE A 106 8.37 10.89 -11.12
N SER A 107 9.38 11.75 -11.15
CA SER A 107 10.03 12.20 -12.38
C SER A 107 11.27 11.33 -12.64
N LEU A 108 11.51 11.05 -13.92
CA LEU A 108 12.69 10.34 -14.40
C LEU A 108 13.61 11.31 -15.13
N ASP A 109 14.92 11.16 -14.90
CA ASP A 109 15.96 11.88 -15.62
C ASP A 109 16.71 10.93 -16.57
N SER A 110 17.35 11.48 -17.62
CA SER A 110 18.06 10.66 -18.61
C SER A 110 19.28 9.89 -18.06
N THR A 111 19.63 10.09 -16.79
CA THR A 111 20.73 9.43 -16.09
C THR A 111 20.25 8.31 -15.16
N ASP A 112 18.96 8.01 -15.15
CA ASP A 112 18.40 6.90 -14.39
C ASP A 112 18.86 5.56 -14.99
N ASP A 113 19.46 4.71 -14.14
CA ASP A 113 19.88 3.36 -14.51
C ASP A 113 18.70 2.45 -14.92
N LEU A 114 17.47 2.94 -14.72
CA LEU A 114 16.22 2.31 -15.13
C LEU A 114 16.05 2.21 -16.65
N PHE A 115 16.73 3.07 -17.42
CA PHE A 115 16.70 3.03 -18.88
C PHE A 115 17.64 2.00 -19.49
N GLN A 116 18.42 1.29 -18.67
CA GLN A 116 19.27 0.20 -19.13
C GLN A 116 18.41 -0.99 -19.59
N ALA A 117 18.90 -1.78 -20.55
CA ALA A 117 18.17 -2.95 -21.07
C ALA A 117 17.84 -4.00 -19.99
N THR A 118 18.67 -4.07 -18.95
CA THR A 118 18.49 -4.94 -17.78
C THR A 118 18.83 -4.12 -16.52
N PRO A 119 17.88 -3.32 -16.01
CA PRO A 119 18.14 -2.47 -14.86
C PRO A 119 18.40 -3.33 -13.62
N VAL A 120 19.41 -2.95 -12.83
CA VAL A 120 19.71 -3.61 -11.56
C VAL A 120 18.65 -3.23 -10.53
N LEU A 121 18.05 -4.22 -9.89
CA LEU A 121 17.04 -3.98 -8.86
C LEU A 121 17.69 -3.42 -7.60
N ILE A 122 17.09 -2.40 -7.04
CA ILE A 122 17.50 -1.79 -5.78
C ILE A 122 16.91 -2.61 -4.63
N GLU A 123 17.76 -3.23 -3.82
CA GLU A 123 17.31 -4.02 -2.68
C GLU A 123 16.94 -3.13 -1.49
N LEU A 124 15.73 -3.33 -0.94
CA LEU A 124 15.27 -2.70 0.30
C LEU A 124 14.93 -3.79 1.32
N PRO A 125 15.96 -4.37 1.99
CA PRO A 125 15.78 -5.59 2.79
C PRO A 125 15.03 -5.38 4.09
N GLU A 126 14.94 -4.15 4.61
CA GLU A 126 14.23 -3.85 5.86
C GLU A 126 12.78 -3.41 5.65
N LEU A 127 12.36 -3.11 4.40
CA LEU A 127 11.04 -2.58 4.11
C LEU A 127 9.97 -3.67 4.31
N ARG A 128 9.09 -3.47 5.29
CA ARG A 128 8.04 -4.42 5.69
C ARG A 128 6.64 -4.00 5.29
N GLY A 129 6.39 -2.69 5.22
CA GLY A 129 5.10 -2.12 4.87
C GLY A 129 5.22 -1.01 3.84
N LEU A 130 4.30 -1.03 2.89
CA LEU A 130 4.21 -0.05 1.80
C LEU A 130 2.77 0.39 1.64
N GLU A 131 2.54 1.69 1.68
CA GLU A 131 1.22 2.29 1.56
C GLU A 131 1.19 3.32 0.44
N PHE A 132 0.36 3.08 -0.56
CA PHE A 132 0.08 4.02 -1.64
C PHE A 132 -1.30 4.62 -1.43
N ASP A 133 -1.40 5.93 -1.30
CA ASP A 133 -2.67 6.64 -1.15
C ASP A 133 -2.85 7.64 -2.29
N LEU A 134 -3.74 7.33 -3.23
CA LEU A 134 -4.00 8.11 -4.44
C LEU A 134 -2.73 8.35 -5.29
N VAL A 135 -1.82 7.39 -5.31
CA VAL A 135 -0.65 7.36 -6.19
C VAL A 135 -1.05 6.74 -7.53
N ASP A 136 -0.62 7.33 -8.64
CA ASP A 136 -0.91 6.82 -9.98
C ASP A 136 -0.23 5.47 -10.24
N ALA A 137 -0.86 4.65 -11.07
CA ALA A 137 -0.37 3.30 -11.34
C ALA A 137 1.05 3.29 -11.94
N THR A 138 1.42 4.31 -12.72
CA THR A 138 2.77 4.45 -13.32
C THR A 138 3.84 4.60 -12.25
N SER A 139 3.63 5.47 -11.26
CA SER A 139 4.57 5.68 -10.15
C SER A 139 4.69 4.44 -9.25
N ILE A 140 3.57 3.75 -8.99
CA ILE A 140 3.58 2.46 -8.27
C ILE A 140 4.39 1.42 -9.05
N ASN A 141 4.11 1.27 -10.35
CA ASN A 141 4.81 0.35 -11.23
C ASN A 141 6.31 0.64 -11.28
N LEU A 142 6.69 1.91 -11.46
CA LEU A 142 8.08 2.33 -11.49
C LEU A 142 8.82 1.90 -10.22
N PHE A 143 8.24 2.18 -9.05
CA PHE A 143 8.82 1.78 -7.78
C PHE A 143 8.95 0.26 -7.65
N LEU A 144 7.87 -0.49 -7.92
CA LEU A 144 7.85 -1.94 -7.80
C LEU A 144 8.73 -2.65 -8.82
N GLN A 145 8.90 -2.10 -10.03
CA GLN A 145 9.76 -2.65 -11.07
C GLN A 145 11.24 -2.39 -10.79
N SER A 146 11.55 -1.33 -10.04
CA SER A 146 12.93 -0.95 -9.71
C SER A 146 13.47 -1.59 -8.43
N THR A 147 12.64 -2.27 -7.63
CA THR A 147 13.02 -2.68 -6.26
C THR A 147 12.90 -4.18 -5.96
N SER A 148 13.82 -4.72 -5.16
CA SER A 148 13.69 -6.05 -4.55
C SER A 148 13.29 -5.88 -3.07
N LEU A 149 12.15 -6.45 -2.67
CA LEU A 149 11.52 -6.18 -1.36
C LEU A 149 11.35 -7.47 -0.53
N PRO A 150 12.46 -8.13 -0.12
CA PRO A 150 12.41 -9.48 0.45
C PRO A 150 11.66 -9.58 1.78
N SER A 151 11.63 -8.50 2.57
CA SER A 151 10.93 -8.45 3.87
C SER A 151 9.53 -7.84 3.80
N LEU A 152 9.07 -7.44 2.61
CA LEU A 152 7.77 -6.79 2.46
C LEU A 152 6.66 -7.77 2.83
N SER A 153 5.89 -7.41 3.84
CA SER A 153 4.83 -8.24 4.41
C SER A 153 3.44 -7.67 4.19
N TYR A 154 3.34 -6.35 4.01
CA TYR A 154 2.10 -5.58 3.89
C TYR A 154 2.19 -4.60 2.73
N VAL A 155 1.18 -4.63 1.86
CA VAL A 155 0.96 -3.63 0.82
C VAL A 155 -0.46 -3.10 0.93
N SER A 156 -0.59 -1.78 1.08
CA SER A 156 -1.86 -1.05 0.96
C SER A 156 -1.84 -0.19 -0.29
N ALA A 157 -2.93 -0.19 -1.04
CA ALA A 157 -3.14 0.75 -2.13
C ALA A 157 -4.54 1.33 -2.05
N ASN A 158 -4.66 2.65 -2.11
CA ASN A 158 -5.90 3.37 -2.33
C ASN A 158 -5.82 4.04 -3.69
N SER A 159 -6.42 3.47 -4.71
CA SER A 159 -6.38 4.04 -6.06
C SER A 159 -7.70 3.79 -6.78
N ALA A 160 -8.15 4.79 -7.54
CA ALA A 160 -9.30 4.66 -8.44
C ALA A 160 -8.89 4.10 -9.82
N GLU A 161 -7.61 3.79 -10.01
CA GLU A 161 -7.01 3.41 -11.30
C GLU A 161 -6.82 1.89 -11.43
N ASP A 162 -6.16 1.48 -12.51
CA ASP A 162 -5.91 0.09 -12.88
C ASP A 162 -5.00 -0.65 -11.86
N MET A 163 -5.28 -1.94 -11.64
CA MET A 163 -4.52 -2.85 -10.80
C MET A 163 -3.35 -3.54 -11.52
N GLN A 164 -2.91 -3.04 -12.68
CA GLN A 164 -1.78 -3.63 -13.41
C GLN A 164 -0.52 -3.82 -12.54
N TRP A 165 -0.29 -2.92 -11.58
CA TRP A 165 0.81 -3.04 -10.62
C TRP A 165 0.75 -4.31 -9.77
N LEU A 166 -0.43 -4.80 -9.45
CA LEU A 166 -0.60 -6.05 -8.70
C LEU A 166 -0.12 -7.26 -9.51
N THR A 167 -0.27 -7.20 -10.85
CA THR A 167 0.24 -8.25 -11.75
C THR A 167 1.77 -8.32 -11.69
N HIS A 168 2.47 -7.19 -11.52
CA HIS A 168 3.93 -7.20 -11.36
C HIS A 168 4.38 -7.90 -10.08
N ILE A 169 3.65 -7.69 -8.97
CA ILE A 169 3.90 -8.42 -7.71
C ILE A 169 3.67 -9.91 -7.91
N ALA A 170 2.51 -10.23 -8.49
CA ALA A 170 2.05 -11.59 -8.71
C ALA A 170 3.00 -12.42 -9.60
N LEU A 171 3.53 -11.82 -10.67
CA LEU A 171 4.44 -12.48 -11.60
C LEU A 171 5.91 -12.47 -11.16
N SER A 172 6.24 -11.79 -10.04
CA SER A 172 7.61 -11.71 -9.54
C SER A 172 7.74 -12.19 -8.08
N PRO A 173 7.27 -13.41 -7.74
CA PRO A 173 7.19 -13.85 -6.35
C PRO A 173 8.54 -13.88 -5.62
N GLY A 174 9.64 -14.11 -6.35
CA GLY A 174 11.00 -14.08 -5.79
C GLY A 174 11.42 -12.72 -5.21
N ARG A 175 10.75 -11.63 -5.62
CA ARG A 175 11.00 -10.26 -5.09
C ARG A 175 10.18 -9.94 -3.85
N PHE A 176 9.11 -10.70 -3.59
CA PHE A 176 8.15 -10.48 -2.50
C PHE A 176 7.87 -11.75 -1.68
N PRO A 177 8.90 -12.53 -1.27
CA PRO A 177 8.71 -13.83 -0.61
C PRO A 177 7.98 -13.73 0.74
N SER A 178 8.06 -12.58 1.41
CA SER A 178 7.44 -12.33 2.71
C SER A 178 6.04 -11.71 2.62
N LEU A 179 5.50 -11.47 1.42
CA LEU A 179 4.21 -10.78 1.28
C LEU A 179 3.08 -11.66 1.83
N ARG A 180 2.31 -11.13 2.78
CA ARG A 180 1.23 -11.86 3.46
C ARG A 180 -0.08 -11.10 3.49
N LEU A 181 -0.04 -9.78 3.46
CA LEU A 181 -1.21 -8.92 3.63
C LEU A 181 -1.33 -7.97 2.45
N LEU A 182 -2.52 -7.95 1.86
CA LEU A 182 -2.87 -7.04 0.77
C LEU A 182 -4.13 -6.27 1.16
N ASP A 183 -4.06 -4.94 1.13
CA ASP A 183 -5.17 -4.05 1.47
C ASP A 183 -5.48 -3.11 0.30
N LEU A 184 -6.66 -3.24 -0.28
CA LEU A 184 -7.06 -2.54 -1.49
C LEU A 184 -8.25 -1.65 -1.19
N ARG A 185 -8.09 -0.35 -1.44
CA ARG A 185 -9.08 0.67 -1.18
C ARG A 185 -9.44 1.39 -2.47
N ASN A 186 -10.72 1.72 -2.61
CA ASN A 186 -11.28 2.45 -3.74
C ASN A 186 -11.17 1.76 -5.12
N PHE A 187 -11.07 0.42 -5.14
CA PHE A 187 -10.96 -0.33 -6.39
C PHE A 187 -12.31 -0.86 -6.89
N ASN A 188 -12.46 -0.91 -8.22
CA ASN A 188 -13.65 -1.49 -8.84
C ASN A 188 -13.46 -3.00 -9.12
N PHE A 189 -14.17 -3.83 -8.36
CA PHE A 189 -14.17 -5.29 -8.52
C PHE A 189 -15.31 -5.81 -9.41
N ASN A 190 -15.99 -4.91 -10.14
CA ASN A 190 -17.08 -5.28 -11.04
C ASN A 190 -16.61 -5.36 -12.51
N GLY A 191 -17.31 -6.20 -13.29
CA GLY A 191 -17.09 -6.31 -14.73
C GLY A 191 -15.68 -6.75 -15.10
N VAL A 192 -15.03 -5.99 -16.00
CA VAL A 192 -13.72 -6.33 -16.57
C VAL A 192 -12.56 -6.21 -15.57
N GLY A 193 -12.70 -5.39 -14.53
CA GLY A 193 -11.66 -5.19 -13.51
C GLY A 193 -11.45 -6.41 -12.59
N LEU A 194 -12.45 -7.28 -12.46
CA LEU A 194 -12.36 -8.48 -11.62
C LEU A 194 -11.35 -9.51 -12.16
N ALA A 195 -11.30 -9.68 -13.48
CA ALA A 195 -10.45 -10.69 -14.11
C ALA A 195 -8.94 -10.52 -13.83
N PRO A 196 -8.32 -9.34 -14.03
CA PRO A 196 -6.90 -9.16 -13.70
C PRO A 196 -6.64 -9.32 -12.20
N PHE A 197 -7.55 -8.87 -11.35
CA PHE A 197 -7.45 -9.05 -9.91
C PHE A 197 -7.40 -10.53 -9.52
N VAL A 198 -8.37 -11.32 -9.98
CA VAL A 198 -8.45 -12.76 -9.70
C VAL A 198 -7.21 -13.49 -10.23
N ARG A 199 -6.75 -13.16 -11.43
CA ARG A 199 -5.50 -13.71 -11.99
C ARG A 199 -4.30 -13.42 -11.10
N ALA A 200 -4.16 -12.18 -10.62
CA ALA A 200 -3.07 -11.83 -9.72
C ALA A 200 -3.14 -12.62 -8.40
N LEU A 201 -4.34 -12.79 -7.83
CA LEU A 201 -4.53 -13.58 -6.61
C LEU A 201 -4.17 -15.07 -6.78
N HIS A 202 -4.37 -15.66 -7.96
CA HIS A 202 -3.92 -17.04 -8.24
C HIS A 202 -2.41 -17.21 -8.12
N HIS A 203 -1.64 -16.17 -8.41
CA HIS A 203 -0.19 -16.16 -8.30
C HIS A 203 0.31 -15.68 -6.92
N LEU A 204 -0.60 -15.39 -5.98
CA LEU A 204 -0.28 -14.97 -4.62
C LEU A 204 -0.83 -15.96 -3.57
N PRO A 205 -0.53 -17.26 -3.67
CA PRO A 205 -1.16 -18.28 -2.81
C PRO A 205 -0.77 -18.18 -1.32
N HIS A 206 0.29 -17.41 -1.00
CA HIS A 206 0.82 -17.22 0.34
C HIS A 206 0.15 -16.09 1.13
N LEU A 207 -0.77 -15.33 0.52
CA LEU A 207 -1.50 -14.30 1.26
C LEU A 207 -2.35 -14.92 2.35
N THR A 208 -2.26 -14.31 3.53
CA THR A 208 -2.99 -14.69 4.74
C THR A 208 -4.06 -13.67 5.10
N GLY A 209 -3.96 -12.44 4.59
CA GLY A 209 -4.94 -11.39 4.83
C GLY A 209 -5.26 -10.60 3.57
N LEU A 210 -6.56 -10.35 3.37
CA LEU A 210 -7.09 -9.50 2.31
C LEU A 210 -8.01 -8.43 2.91
N GLY A 211 -7.63 -7.17 2.72
CA GLY A 211 -8.43 -5.99 3.05
C GLY A 211 -9.03 -5.38 1.79
N LEU A 212 -10.32 -5.03 1.88
CA LEU A 212 -11.08 -4.43 0.79
C LEU A 212 -11.89 -3.27 1.35
N ALA A 213 -11.60 -2.05 0.89
CA ALA A 213 -12.46 -0.90 1.13
C ALA A 213 -13.18 -0.51 -0.16
N SER A 214 -14.47 -0.22 -0.02
CA SER A 214 -15.37 0.01 -1.13
C SER A 214 -14.89 1.12 -2.08
N PRO A 215 -15.10 0.98 -3.41
CA PRO A 215 -14.99 2.09 -4.36
C PRO A 215 -15.90 3.25 -3.99
N ALA A 216 -15.65 4.44 -4.55
CA ALA A 216 -16.52 5.61 -4.39
C ALA A 216 -18.00 5.33 -4.76
N SER A 217 -18.27 4.32 -5.59
CA SER A 217 -19.63 3.86 -5.90
C SER A 217 -20.33 3.15 -4.73
N GLY A 218 -19.60 2.76 -3.69
CA GLY A 218 -20.11 2.02 -2.53
C GLY A 218 -20.31 0.52 -2.75
N VAL A 219 -20.03 0.00 -3.96
CA VAL A 219 -20.38 -1.36 -4.39
C VAL A 219 -19.14 -2.20 -4.71
N VAL A 220 -18.92 -3.28 -3.94
CA VAL A 220 -17.88 -4.29 -4.21
C VAL A 220 -18.34 -5.34 -5.22
N GLY A 221 -19.60 -5.78 -5.13
CA GLY A 221 -20.24 -6.78 -5.99
C GLY A 221 -20.17 -8.21 -5.46
N SER A 222 -21.24 -9.00 -5.70
CA SER A 222 -21.34 -10.39 -5.24
C SER A 222 -20.35 -11.35 -5.91
N ARG A 223 -19.93 -11.04 -7.15
CA ARG A 223 -19.06 -11.90 -7.96
C ARG A 223 -17.70 -12.15 -7.32
N LEU A 224 -17.15 -11.17 -6.62
CA LEU A 224 -15.90 -11.35 -5.90
C LEU A 224 -16.01 -12.46 -4.84
N PHE A 225 -17.11 -12.48 -4.09
CA PHE A 225 -17.37 -13.50 -3.07
C PHE A 225 -17.66 -14.86 -3.69
N GLU A 226 -18.36 -14.90 -4.82
CA GLU A 226 -18.55 -16.14 -5.59
C GLU A 226 -17.21 -16.74 -6.01
N VAL A 227 -16.28 -15.90 -6.49
CA VAL A 227 -14.93 -16.36 -6.86
C VAL A 227 -14.11 -16.79 -5.63
N LEU A 228 -14.20 -16.07 -4.51
CA LEU A 228 -13.49 -16.44 -3.27
C LEU A 228 -14.04 -17.72 -2.63
N ALA A 229 -15.34 -18.00 -2.81
CA ALA A 229 -15.98 -19.23 -2.36
C ALA A 229 -15.83 -20.38 -3.38
N ALA A 230 -15.46 -20.08 -4.62
CA ALA A 230 -15.33 -21.07 -5.67
C ALA A 230 -14.17 -22.03 -5.38
N GLY A 231 -14.51 -23.31 -5.33
CA GLY A 231 -13.54 -24.38 -5.15
C GLY A 231 -12.79 -24.76 -6.45
N PRO A 232 -11.92 -25.78 -6.36
CA PRO A 232 -11.14 -26.29 -7.48
C PRO A 232 -12.00 -26.76 -8.66
N ASP A 233 -13.20 -27.27 -8.39
CA ASP A 233 -14.12 -27.75 -9.44
C ASP A 233 -14.56 -26.64 -10.41
N THR A 234 -14.54 -25.38 -9.96
CA THR A 234 -14.93 -24.22 -10.78
C THR A 234 -13.71 -23.46 -11.32
N MET A 235 -12.66 -23.31 -10.50
CA MET A 235 -11.55 -22.40 -10.79
C MET A 235 -10.23 -23.13 -11.11
N GLY A 236 -10.21 -24.46 -11.14
CA GLY A 236 -8.99 -25.27 -11.29
C GLY A 236 -8.08 -25.28 -10.05
N GLY A 237 -8.40 -24.51 -9.02
CA GLY A 237 -7.72 -24.45 -7.74
C GLY A 237 -8.40 -23.45 -6.79
N TRP A 238 -8.11 -23.56 -5.50
CA TRP A 238 -8.58 -22.58 -4.52
C TRP A 238 -7.85 -21.25 -4.69
N LEU A 239 -8.60 -20.15 -4.67
CA LEU A 239 -8.03 -18.82 -4.58
C LEU A 239 -7.56 -18.55 -3.13
N LEU A 240 -6.31 -18.07 -2.99
CA LEU A 240 -5.69 -17.75 -1.70
C LEU A 240 -5.88 -18.88 -0.66
N PRO A 241 -5.26 -20.06 -0.84
CA PRO A 241 -5.46 -21.20 0.04
C PRO A 241 -5.05 -20.93 1.49
N ARG A 242 -4.09 -20.01 1.72
CA ARG A 242 -3.62 -19.61 3.06
C ARG A 242 -4.37 -18.42 3.67
N LEU A 243 -5.46 -17.95 3.05
CA LEU A 243 -6.24 -16.81 3.56
C LEU A 243 -6.92 -17.16 4.90
N GLU A 244 -6.64 -16.34 5.91
CA GLU A 244 -7.12 -16.47 7.29
C GLU A 244 -7.85 -15.21 7.77
N ALA A 245 -7.52 -14.04 7.21
CA ALA A 245 -8.06 -12.75 7.60
C ALA A 245 -8.77 -12.06 6.43
N LEU A 246 -10.01 -11.62 6.67
CA LEU A 246 -10.78 -10.79 5.75
C LEU A 246 -11.14 -9.47 6.44
N CYS A 247 -10.87 -8.35 5.77
CA CYS A 247 -11.26 -7.03 6.25
C CYS A 247 -12.09 -6.32 5.18
N PHE A 248 -13.26 -5.81 5.56
CA PHE A 248 -14.12 -5.01 4.70
C PHE A 248 -14.37 -3.65 5.34
N GLN A 249 -14.28 -2.59 4.54
CA GLN A 249 -14.50 -1.23 5.00
C GLN A 249 -15.39 -0.44 4.05
N SER A 250 -16.43 0.20 4.60
CA SER A 250 -17.36 1.08 3.89
C SER A 250 -18.08 0.41 2.70
N CYS A 251 -18.23 -0.92 2.74
CA CYS A 251 -18.90 -1.70 1.70
C CYS A 251 -20.41 -1.74 1.97
N ALA A 252 -21.17 -0.92 1.25
CA ALA A 252 -22.61 -0.74 1.48
C ALA A 252 -23.45 -1.88 0.89
N ASP A 253 -22.90 -2.69 -0.01
CA ASP A 253 -23.60 -3.78 -0.70
C ASP A 253 -23.34 -5.16 -0.08
N ILE A 254 -22.58 -5.24 1.00
CA ILE A 254 -22.30 -6.49 1.71
C ILE A 254 -23.40 -6.73 2.76
N SER A 255 -24.19 -7.79 2.57
CA SER A 255 -25.20 -8.24 3.53
C SER A 255 -24.64 -9.16 4.61
N GLY A 256 -23.42 -9.66 4.44
CA GLY A 256 -22.78 -10.65 5.31
C GLY A 256 -23.04 -12.09 4.86
N HIS A 257 -24.12 -12.34 4.11
CA HIS A 257 -24.39 -13.65 3.51
C HIS A 257 -23.32 -14.04 2.49
N GLU A 258 -22.75 -13.08 1.78
CA GLU A 258 -21.67 -13.31 0.83
C GLU A 258 -20.40 -13.79 1.55
N ILE A 259 -20.13 -13.21 2.72
CA ILE A 259 -19.00 -13.61 3.58
C ILE A 259 -19.26 -14.98 4.18
N LEU A 260 -20.48 -15.26 4.65
CA LEU A 260 -20.85 -16.59 5.14
C LEU A 260 -20.61 -17.67 4.09
N ARG A 261 -21.01 -17.43 2.83
CA ARG A 261 -20.75 -18.36 1.73
C ARG A 261 -19.27 -18.68 1.59
N VAL A 262 -18.40 -17.67 1.68
CA VAL A 262 -16.94 -17.88 1.63
C VAL A 262 -16.46 -18.69 2.85
N VAL A 263 -16.90 -18.33 4.06
CA VAL A 263 -16.50 -19.04 5.29
C VAL A 263 -16.94 -20.50 5.27
N ASP A 264 -18.19 -20.77 4.90
CA ASP A 264 -18.75 -22.13 4.84
C ASP A 264 -18.07 -22.96 3.76
N ALA A 265 -17.85 -22.40 2.56
CA ALA A 265 -17.15 -23.09 1.47
C ALA A 265 -15.74 -23.53 1.90
N ARG A 266 -14.99 -22.65 2.58
CA ARG A 266 -13.63 -22.97 3.07
C ARG A 266 -13.63 -23.95 4.23
N ARG A 267 -14.63 -23.93 5.10
CA ARG A 267 -14.76 -24.88 6.23
C ARG A 267 -15.20 -26.27 5.77
N GLY A 268 -16.03 -26.35 4.73
CA GLY A 268 -16.46 -27.61 4.12
C GLY A 268 -15.42 -28.23 3.18
N ALA A 269 -14.37 -27.49 2.83
CA ALA A 269 -13.28 -27.99 2.00
C ALA A 269 -12.51 -29.11 2.72
N ALA A 270 -12.45 -30.30 2.12
CA ALA A 270 -11.67 -31.43 2.63
C ALA A 270 -10.15 -31.30 2.38
N ALA A 271 -9.70 -30.20 1.78
CA ALA A 271 -8.30 -29.98 1.41
C ALA A 271 -7.45 -29.62 2.65
N ALA A 272 -6.42 -30.43 2.93
CA ALA A 272 -5.55 -30.27 4.10
C ALA A 272 -4.80 -28.92 4.14
N ASP A 273 -4.53 -28.33 2.97
CA ASP A 273 -3.80 -27.06 2.85
C ASP A 273 -4.68 -25.81 2.87
N MET A 274 -5.99 -25.98 3.10
CA MET A 274 -6.94 -24.87 3.07
C MET A 274 -7.11 -24.23 4.45
N ALA A 275 -6.71 -22.97 4.55
CA ALA A 275 -6.87 -22.19 5.77
C ALA A 275 -8.33 -21.75 5.96
N LYS A 276 -8.80 -21.87 7.20
CA LYS A 276 -10.09 -21.35 7.64
C LYS A 276 -9.97 -19.86 7.95
N ILE A 277 -11.02 -19.10 7.66
CA ILE A 277 -11.09 -17.70 8.08
C ILE A 277 -11.18 -17.65 9.61
N SER A 278 -10.16 -17.08 10.25
CA SER A 278 -10.04 -16.95 11.70
C SER A 278 -10.28 -15.52 12.16
N TYR A 279 -10.07 -14.54 11.28
CA TYR A 279 -10.28 -13.12 11.58
C TYR A 279 -11.17 -12.45 10.53
N LEU A 280 -12.22 -11.77 11.00
CA LEU A 280 -13.09 -10.95 10.18
C LEU A 280 -13.23 -9.55 10.78
N ARG A 281 -13.01 -8.53 9.97
CA ARG A 281 -13.24 -7.13 10.35
C ARG A 281 -14.20 -6.48 9.37
N LEU A 282 -15.28 -5.90 9.90
CA LEU A 282 -16.29 -5.14 9.17
C LEU A 282 -16.31 -3.74 9.77
N ILE A 283 -16.00 -2.72 8.97
CA ILE A 283 -16.03 -1.32 9.40
C ILE A 283 -16.95 -0.55 8.48
N GLN A 284 -17.94 0.15 9.03
CA GLN A 284 -18.89 0.96 8.26
C GLN A 284 -19.62 0.15 7.16
N CYS A 285 -19.88 -1.13 7.41
CA CYS A 285 -20.67 -2.00 6.55
C CYS A 285 -22.12 -2.06 7.06
N TYR A 286 -22.89 -1.02 6.79
CA TYR A 286 -24.20 -0.80 7.42
C TYR A 286 -25.31 -1.76 6.98
N SER A 287 -25.11 -2.47 5.87
CA SER A 287 -26.10 -3.39 5.30
C SER A 287 -25.99 -4.82 5.82
N VAL A 288 -25.09 -5.08 6.77
CA VAL A 288 -24.85 -6.42 7.31
C VAL A 288 -26.07 -6.88 8.10
N ASP A 289 -26.65 -8.00 7.67
CA ASP A 289 -27.77 -8.64 8.33
C ASP A 289 -27.34 -9.15 9.72
N PRO A 290 -28.07 -8.81 10.80
CA PRO A 290 -27.78 -9.30 12.15
C PRO A 290 -27.72 -10.82 12.26
N GLU A 291 -28.58 -11.56 11.55
CA GLU A 291 -28.56 -13.02 11.55
C GLU A 291 -27.27 -13.54 10.90
N ALA A 292 -26.88 -12.96 9.78
CA ALA A 292 -25.65 -13.33 9.11
C ALA A 292 -24.43 -13.05 10.00
N LEU A 293 -24.43 -11.91 10.70
CA LEU A 293 -23.37 -11.52 11.63
C LEU A 293 -23.25 -12.48 12.82
N GLU A 294 -24.35 -12.89 13.43
CA GLU A 294 -24.33 -13.86 14.54
C GLU A 294 -23.80 -15.22 14.09
N ARG A 295 -24.19 -15.68 12.90
CA ARG A 295 -23.62 -16.89 12.31
C ARG A 295 -22.12 -16.76 12.03
N LEU A 296 -21.66 -15.60 11.54
CA LEU A 296 -20.23 -15.33 11.34
C LEU A 296 -19.47 -15.39 12.67
N LYS A 297 -20.00 -14.79 13.74
CA LYS A 297 -19.41 -14.85 15.09
C LYS A 297 -19.31 -16.28 15.64
N ALA A 298 -20.24 -17.16 15.27
CA ALA A 298 -20.18 -18.57 15.66
C ALA A 298 -19.12 -19.37 14.87
N LEU A 299 -18.78 -18.95 13.64
CA LEU A 299 -17.91 -19.69 12.73
C LEU A 299 -16.47 -19.16 12.66
N VAL A 300 -16.26 -17.89 12.95
CA VAL A 300 -14.97 -17.18 12.86
C VAL A 300 -14.48 -16.83 14.26
N VAL A 301 -13.21 -17.11 14.55
CA VAL A 301 -12.63 -16.98 15.90
C VAL A 301 -12.71 -15.54 16.42
N ALA A 302 -12.42 -14.55 15.59
CA ALA A 302 -12.46 -13.15 15.95
C ALA A 302 -13.23 -12.34 14.91
N VAL A 303 -14.36 -11.76 15.31
CA VAL A 303 -15.15 -10.86 14.48
C VAL A 303 -15.18 -9.47 15.12
N ARG A 304 -14.73 -8.45 14.38
CA ARG A 304 -14.85 -7.03 14.78
C ARG A 304 -15.82 -6.34 13.83
N SER A 305 -16.90 -5.77 14.36
CA SER A 305 -17.89 -5.01 13.60
C SER A 305 -18.09 -3.66 14.28
N ILE A 306 -17.84 -2.58 13.53
CA ILE A 306 -17.95 -1.17 13.98
C ILE A 306 -18.65 -0.35 12.91
#